data_AF-A0A127P8L2-F1
#
_entry.id   AF-A0A127P8L2-F1
#
_cell.length_a   1.000
_cell.length_b   1.000
_cell.length_c   1.000
_cell.angle_alpha   90.00
_cell.angle_beta   90.00
_cell.angle_gamma   90.00
#
_symmetry.space_group_name_H-M   'P 1'
#
loop_
_entity.id
_entity.type
_entity.pdbx_description
1 polymer ?
#
loop_
_entity_poly.entity_id
_entity_poly.type
_entity_poly.pdbx_seq_one_letter_code
_entity_poly.pdbx_strand_id
1 'polypeptide(L)'
;MNHNTLSYQDAQDRVERKIGFFRHLAIYLIVNSGLALLNYLQNPGHAWAFWPILGWGIGLLSHALAVFLHAPGAQWKRRMIERELDKHNHNPPA
;
A
#
# COMPACT_ATOMS: atom_id res chain seq x y z
N MET A 1 -4.26 18.50 -26.72
CA MET A 1 -4.52 17.21 -26.04
C MET A 1 -4.68 17.46 -24.54
N ASN A 2 -5.75 16.92 -23.93
CA ASN A 2 -6.31 17.36 -22.65
C ASN A 2 -5.38 17.16 -21.44
N HIS A 3 -4.99 18.24 -20.77
CA HIS A 3 -4.14 18.21 -19.57
C HIS A 3 -4.89 17.72 -18.30
N ASN A 4 -6.23 17.66 -18.35
CA ASN A 4 -7.06 17.27 -17.21
C ASN A 4 -7.11 15.75 -16.96
N THR A 5 -6.88 14.90 -17.97
CA THR A 5 -7.01 13.44 -17.83
C THR A 5 -5.84 12.82 -17.06
N LEU A 6 -4.63 13.37 -17.21
CA LEU A 6 -3.45 12.93 -16.46
C LEU A 6 -3.60 13.15 -14.95
N SER A 7 -4.18 14.29 -14.55
CA SER A 7 -4.42 14.60 -13.13
C SER A 7 -5.50 13.71 -12.51
N TYR A 8 -6.56 13.39 -13.27
CA TYR A 8 -7.64 12.51 -12.83
C TYR A 8 -7.19 11.05 -12.65
N GLN A 9 -6.39 10.51 -13.58
CA GLN A 9 -5.85 9.15 -13.48
C GLN A 9 -4.89 9.02 -12.30
N ASP A 10 -4.00 10.00 -12.11
CA ASP A 10 -3.08 10.06 -10.98
C ASP A 10 -3.81 10.17 -9.62
N ALA A 11 -4.98 10.80 -9.59
CA ALA A 11 -5.82 10.88 -8.40
C ALA A 11 -6.56 9.56 -8.12
N GLN A 12 -7.14 8.92 -9.15
CA GLN A 12 -7.81 7.61 -9.02
C GLN A 12 -6.86 6.53 -8.52
N ASP A 13 -5.69 6.43 -9.12
CA ASP A 13 -4.65 5.47 -8.75
C ASP A 13 -4.24 5.57 -7.28
N ARG A 14 -4.19 6.80 -6.75
CA ARG A 14 -3.89 7.05 -5.32
C ARG A 14 -5.02 6.60 -4.40
N VAL A 15 -6.27 6.78 -4.82
CA VAL A 15 -7.45 6.38 -4.04
C VAL A 15 -7.58 4.86 -4.03
N GLU A 16 -7.40 4.21 -5.18
CA GLU A 16 -7.57 2.76 -5.31
C GLU A 16 -6.53 1.97 -4.50
N ARG A 17 -5.28 2.46 -4.46
CA ARG A 17 -4.24 1.92 -3.56
C ARG A 17 -4.62 2.01 -2.08
N LYS A 18 -5.22 3.13 -1.65
CA LYS A 18 -5.69 3.29 -0.27
C LYS A 18 -6.86 2.36 0.06
N ILE A 19 -7.80 2.19 -0.87
CA ILE A 19 -8.95 1.29 -0.70
C ILE A 19 -8.49 -0.16 -0.59
N GLY A 20 -7.54 -0.59 -1.43
CA GLY A 20 -6.96 -1.94 -1.38
C GLY A 20 -6.30 -2.25 -0.03
N PHE A 21 -5.63 -1.27 0.57
CA PHE A 21 -5.06 -1.38 1.91
C PHE A 21 -6.13 -1.47 3.00
N PHE A 22 -7.15 -0.60 2.96
CA PHE A 22 -8.25 -0.62 3.93
C PHE A 22 -9.01 -1.96 3.93
N ARG A 23 -9.19 -2.59 2.76
CA ARG A 23 -9.79 -3.92 2.67
C ARG A 23 -8.96 -4.97 3.41
N HIS A 24 -7.64 -4.97 3.23
CA HIS A 24 -6.75 -5.89 3.94
C HIS A 24 -6.75 -5.63 5.45
N LEU A 25 -6.74 -4.36 5.86
CA LEU A 25 -6.85 -3.98 7.27
C LEU A 25 -8.17 -4.44 7.89
N ALA A 26 -9.30 -4.26 7.19
CA ALA A 26 -10.61 -4.70 7.66
C ALA A 26 -10.67 -6.22 7.86
N ILE A 27 -10.18 -7.00 6.89
CA ILE A 27 -10.10 -8.46 7.00
C ILE A 27 -9.19 -8.85 8.16
N TYR A 28 -8.03 -8.20 8.30
CA TYR A 28 -7.10 -8.43 9.41
C TYR A 28 -7.78 -8.19 10.77
N LEU A 29 -8.50 -7.08 10.94
CA LEU A 29 -9.21 -6.80 12.19
C LEU A 29 -10.28 -7.86 12.48
N ILE A 30 -11.11 -8.22 11.50
CA ILE A 30 -12.17 -9.22 11.68
C ILE A 30 -11.59 -10.58 12.09
N VAL A 31 -10.56 -11.06 11.38
CA VAL A 31 -9.94 -12.36 11.63
C VAL A 31 -9.21 -12.38 12.97
N ASN A 32 -8.44 -11.33 13.30
CA ASN A 32 -7.69 -11.27 14.56
C ASN A 32 -8.62 -11.07 15.76
N SER A 33 -9.70 -10.30 15.63
CA SER A 33 -10.73 -10.22 16.68
C SER A 33 -11.40 -11.57 16.91
N GLY A 34 -11.70 -12.33 15.85
CA GLY A 34 -12.22 -13.69 15.96
C GLY A 34 -11.25 -14.66 16.63
N LEU A 35 -9.97 -14.62 16.26
CA LEU A 35 -8.90 -15.42 16.88
C LEU A 35 -8.68 -15.06 18.35
N ALA A 36 -8.68 -13.77 18.69
CA ALA A 36 -8.56 -13.30 20.07
C ALA A 36 -9.74 -13.75 20.92
N LEU A 37 -10.96 -13.70 20.38
CA LEU A 37 -12.16 -14.20 21.05
C LEU A 37 -12.10 -15.72 21.26
N LEU A 38 -11.69 -16.47 20.23
CA LEU A 38 -11.47 -17.92 20.32
C LEU A 38 -10.42 -18.28 21.37
N ASN A 39 -9.33 -17.50 21.43
CA ASN A 39 -8.28 -17.67 22.44
C ASN A 39 -8.82 -17.48 23.85
N TYR A 40 -9.61 -16.42 24.06
CA TYR A 40 -10.27 -16.14 25.33
C TYR A 40 -11.26 -17.24 25.74
N LEU A 41 -11.98 -17.82 24.77
CA LEU A 41 -12.97 -18.88 25.00
C LEU A 41 -12.34 -20.27 25.23
N GLN A 42 -11.24 -20.60 24.54
CA GLN A 42 -10.64 -21.93 24.63
C GLN A 42 -9.62 -22.07 25.75
N ASN A 43 -8.71 -21.11 25.92
CA ASN A 43 -7.64 -21.23 26.90
C ASN A 43 -6.95 -19.87 27.17
N PRO A 44 -7.35 -19.12 28.21
CA PRO A 44 -6.74 -17.83 28.52
C PRO A 44 -5.25 -17.94 28.93
N GLY A 45 -4.76 -19.14 29.27
CA GLY A 45 -3.37 -19.39 29.63
C GLY A 45 -2.41 -19.56 28.44
N HIS A 46 -2.91 -19.68 27.21
CA HIS A 46 -2.06 -19.91 26.03
C HIS A 46 -2.49 -18.98 24.89
N ALA A 47 -1.82 -17.83 24.77
CA ALA A 47 -2.06 -16.82 23.75
C ALA A 47 -1.58 -17.25 22.34
N TRP A 48 -2.00 -18.42 21.87
CA TRP A 48 -1.62 -18.95 20.56
C TRP A 48 -2.03 -18.01 19.41
N ALA A 49 -3.10 -17.23 19.61
CA ALA A 49 -3.56 -16.20 18.67
C ALA A 49 -2.57 -15.05 18.47
N PHE A 50 -1.60 -14.85 19.38
CA PHE A 50 -0.60 -13.80 19.28
C PHE A 50 0.38 -14.03 18.12
N TRP A 51 0.71 -15.28 17.82
CA TRP A 51 1.58 -15.66 16.71
C TRP A 51 1.04 -15.25 15.33
N PRO A 52 -0.20 -15.59 14.95
CA PRO A 52 -0.79 -15.11 13.69
C PRO A 52 -0.98 -13.59 13.69
N ILE A 53 -1.34 -12.96 14.82
CA ILE A 53 -1.42 -11.49 14.94
C ILE A 53 -0.08 -10.85 14.56
N LEU A 54 1.03 -11.31 15.14
CA LEU A 54 2.37 -10.77 14.87
C LEU A 54 2.84 -11.06 13.45
N GLY A 55 2.74 -12.30 12.98
CA GLY A 55 3.21 -12.69 11.65
C GLY A 55 2.46 -11.96 10.55
N TRP A 56 1.13 -11.89 10.62
CA TRP A 56 0.32 -11.19 9.63
C TRP A 56 0.38 -9.67 9.82
N GLY A 57 0.54 -9.20 11.06
CA GLY A 57 0.68 -7.78 11.38
C GLY A 57 1.90 -7.16 10.71
N ILE A 58 3.04 -7.88 10.69
CA ILE A 58 4.26 -7.43 10.01
C ILE A 58 4.04 -7.30 8.49
N GLY A 59 3.38 -8.29 7.87
CA GLY A 59 3.05 -8.25 6.44
C GLY A 59 2.12 -7.08 6.09
N LEU A 60 1.10 -6.85 6.93
CA LEU A 60 0.17 -5.73 6.79
C LEU A 60 0.90 -4.39 6.96
N LEU A 61 1.79 -4.27 7.95
CA LEU A 61 2.59 -3.06 8.16
C LEU A 61 3.49 -2.78 6.96
N SER A 62 4.17 -3.80 6.42
CA SER A 62 5.00 -3.65 5.22
C SER A 62 4.18 -3.15 4.02
N HIS A 63 2.97 -3.69 3.84
CA HIS A 63 2.05 -3.23 2.79
C HIS A 63 1.53 -1.80 3.06
N ALA A 64 1.24 -1.47 4.33
CA ALA A 64 0.86 -0.13 4.77
C ALA A 64 1.95 0.87 4.43
N LEU A 65 3.19 0.57 4.81
CA LEU A 65 4.35 1.39 4.49
C LEU A 65 4.50 1.56 2.97
N ALA A 66 4.38 0.49 2.18
CA ALA A 66 4.48 0.59 0.72
C ALA A 66 3.43 1.53 0.11
N VAL A 67 2.18 1.48 0.60
CA VAL A 67 1.06 2.30 0.13
C VAL A 67 1.13 3.74 0.64
N PHE A 68 1.43 3.96 1.92
CA PHE A 68 1.47 5.29 2.55
C PHE A 68 2.77 6.06 2.27
N LEU A 69 3.92 5.39 2.27
CA LEU A 69 5.20 6.06 2.03
C LEU A 69 5.48 6.31 0.54
N HIS A 70 4.56 5.98 -0.38
CA HIS A 70 4.83 5.96 -1.83
C HIS A 70 6.17 5.26 -2.06
N ALA A 71 6.17 3.92 -1.97
CA ALA A 71 7.36 3.09 -2.11
C ALA A 71 8.43 3.74 -3.01
N PRO A 72 9.71 3.82 -2.59
CA PRO A 72 10.74 4.59 -3.28
C PRO A 72 10.81 4.33 -4.79
N GLY A 73 10.36 3.16 -5.27
CA GLY A 73 10.20 2.85 -6.68
C GLY A 73 9.24 3.75 -7.48
N ALA A 74 8.14 4.26 -6.91
CA ALA A 74 7.22 5.16 -7.63
C ALA A 74 7.85 6.56 -7.84
N GLN A 75 8.53 7.07 -6.81
CA GLN A 75 9.35 8.28 -6.89
C GLN A 75 10.53 8.09 -7.84
N TRP A 76 11.19 6.93 -7.78
CA TRP A 76 12.31 6.59 -8.66
C TRP A 76 11.88 6.47 -10.13
N LYS A 77 10.71 5.86 -10.39
CA LYS A 77 10.10 5.75 -11.73
C LYS A 77 9.73 7.13 -12.29
N ARG A 78 9.12 8.02 -11.47
CA ARG A 78 8.85 9.41 -11.87
C ARG A 78 10.14 10.16 -12.23
N ARG A 79 11.18 10.05 -11.40
CA ARG A 79 12.50 10.66 -11.67
C ARG A 79 13.16 10.14 -12.95
N MET A 80 13.02 8.85 -13.26
CA MET A 80 13.53 8.30 -14.53
C MET A 80 12.78 8.83 -15.74
N ILE A 81 11.45 8.87 -15.67
CA ILE A 81 10.62 9.41 -16.76
C ILE A 81 10.95 10.88 -17.01
N GLU A 82 11.13 11.66 -15.95
CA GLU A 82 11.47 13.08 -16.02
C GLU A 82 12.85 13.30 -16.65
N ARG A 83 13.85 12.47 -16.32
CA ARG A 83 15.17 12.50 -16.97
C ARG A 83 15.11 12.17 -18.47
N GLU A 84 14.25 11.25 -18.88
CA GLU A 84 14.14 10.86 -20.28
C GLU A 84 13.38 11.92 -21.11
N LEU A 85 12.36 12.55 -20.52
CA LEU A 85 11.65 13.69 -21.10
C LEU A 85 12.57 14.91 -21.27
N ASP A 86 13.43 15.18 -20.29
CA ASP A 86 14.38 16.30 -20.34
C ASP A 86 15.42 16.13 -21.45
N LYS A 87 15.90 14.90 -21.67
CA LYS A 87 16.77 14.56 -22.81
C LYS A 87 16.10 14.78 -24.17
N HIS A 88 14.80 14.48 -24.29
CA HIS A 88 14.06 14.68 -25.53
C HIS A 88 13.74 16.17 -25.78
N ASN A 89 13.47 16.95 -24.74
CA ASN A 89 13.22 18.39 -24.87
C ASN A 89 14.50 19.23 -25.08
N HIS A 90 15.67 18.74 -24.65
CA HIS A 90 16.94 19.44 -24.82
C HIS A 90 17.63 19.19 -26.18
N ASN A 91 17.00 18.44 -27.10
CA ASN A 91 17.45 18.38 -28.48
C ASN A 91 16.55 19.29 -29.35
N PRO A 92 16.89 20.58 -29.54
CA PRO A 92 16.22 21.36 -30.57
C PRO A 92 16.44 20.65 -31.92
N PRO A 93 15.41 20.52 -32.77
CA PRO A 93 15.57 19.91 -34.08
C PRO A 93 16.66 20.68 -34.84
N ALA A 94 17.74 19.97 -35.16
CA ALA A 94 18.77 20.42 -36.09
C ALA A 94 18.30 20.23 -37.53
#